data_AF-A0A9D5DUX0-F1
#
_entry.id   AF-A0A9D5DUX0-F1
#
_cell.length_a   1.000
_cell.length_b   1.000
_cell.length_c   1.000
_cell.angle_alpha   90.00
_cell.angle_beta   90.00
_cell.angle_gamma   90.00
#
_symmetry.space_group_name_H-M   'P 1'
#
loop_
_entity.id
_entity.type
_entity.pdbx_description
1 polymer ?
#
loop_
_entity_poly.entity_id
_entity_poly.type
_entity_poly.pdbx_seq_one_letter_code
_entity_poly.pdbx_strand_id
1 'polypeptide(L)'
;MKKLLIAASLFMIPVATPALASGGPAKDLSIPIHAVDNPGQYGGHEYHGPFKRLAPVRLDGGETYNVGVIKSKAIKGEITMDPVNRTWHEEDPVRQTSYNQYNQSWEHAPATIWNDASATEVPMGPQNLVMPGLVVASVPMVKIKSVHNDKDIAFLLTWYDSTKSETETMEDKFSDAIAIMFPVVAGSEPAFMMGDLENPVHIIYWKAAWERDIEFGYQDVRDAYPNYNYDMYPEVIPAVGQSIDTPIRRYNDGQRAYLAAFKVRNMSRVDPERLTPVEELNALGYGTLTRQAQNNATGNGVRRFGYWSVVIKRPLNSGDVQDSVLKPGSKGMMAIAVWDGKNLGNGAGGNRGPRKNYSNGGWIPLEIE
;
A
#
# COMPACT_ATOMS: atom_id res chain seq x y z
N MET A 1 34.63 41.26 -33.36
CA MET A 1 35.73 41.23 -32.37
C MET A 1 35.39 40.15 -31.36
N LYS A 2 35.90 38.91 -31.50
CA LYS A 2 37.12 38.32 -30.86
C LYS A 2 37.09 38.27 -29.32
N LYS A 3 36.95 37.01 -28.81
CA LYS A 3 37.59 36.35 -27.64
C LYS A 3 37.35 36.97 -26.24
N LEU A 4 37.15 36.20 -25.16
CA LEU A 4 38.21 35.39 -24.52
C LEU A 4 37.64 34.36 -23.51
N LEU A 5 38.15 33.12 -23.59
CA LEU A 5 38.16 32.09 -22.54
C LEU A 5 39.12 32.50 -21.41
N ILE A 6 38.82 32.12 -20.16
CA ILE A 6 39.86 31.81 -19.17
C ILE A 6 39.51 30.47 -18.51
N ALA A 7 40.41 29.52 -18.73
CA ALA A 7 40.54 28.27 -18.01
C ALA A 7 41.42 28.49 -16.77
N ALA A 8 41.13 27.77 -15.69
CA ALA A 8 42.08 27.51 -14.62
C ALA A 8 41.98 26.03 -14.23
N SER A 9 42.86 25.23 -14.81
CA SER A 9 43.27 23.93 -14.27
C SER A 9 44.21 24.18 -13.09
N LEU A 10 44.19 23.34 -12.05
CA LEU A 10 45.42 22.85 -11.41
C LEU A 10 45.18 21.67 -10.42
N PHE A 11 45.90 20.58 -10.72
CA PHE A 11 46.41 19.47 -9.89
C PHE A 11 45.51 18.38 -9.28
N MET A 12 45.60 17.20 -9.93
CA MET A 12 45.57 15.87 -9.30
C MET A 12 46.85 15.61 -8.47
N ILE A 13 46.71 14.85 -7.38
CA ILE A 13 47.72 13.88 -6.91
C ILE A 13 46.98 12.56 -6.57
N PRO A 14 47.50 11.39 -6.98
CA PRO A 14 46.83 10.08 -6.87
C PRO A 14 47.24 9.33 -5.60
N VAL A 15 46.35 8.51 -5.03
CA VAL A 15 46.77 7.42 -4.12
C VAL A 15 45.94 6.15 -4.35
N ALA A 16 46.58 5.21 -5.02
CA ALA A 16 46.62 3.76 -4.86
C ALA A 16 45.38 3.00 -4.32
N THR A 17 44.82 2.19 -5.21
CA THR A 17 44.24 0.87 -4.92
C THR A 17 45.29 -0.09 -4.37
N PRO A 18 44.92 -1.01 -3.46
CA PRO A 18 45.47 -2.35 -3.46
C PRO A 18 44.42 -3.33 -4.01
N ALA A 19 44.80 -4.02 -5.09
CA ALA A 19 44.19 -5.28 -5.51
C ALA A 19 44.99 -6.43 -4.87
N LEU A 20 44.30 -7.49 -4.41
CA LEU A 20 44.69 -8.91 -4.32
C LEU A 20 43.56 -9.58 -3.49
N ALA A 21 43.01 -10.76 -3.76
CA ALA A 21 43.23 -11.78 -4.77
C ALA A 21 41.99 -12.69 -4.84
N SER A 22 41.80 -13.34 -5.98
CA SER A 22 40.81 -14.39 -6.25
C SER A 22 41.12 -15.73 -5.55
N GLY A 23 40.09 -16.42 -5.03
CA GLY A 23 40.05 -17.88 -4.94
C GLY A 23 39.63 -18.50 -3.59
N GLY A 24 38.50 -19.22 -3.57
CA GLY A 24 38.17 -20.23 -2.54
C GLY A 24 36.80 -20.05 -1.85
N PRO A 25 36.06 -21.14 -1.52
CA PRO A 25 34.63 -21.10 -1.22
C PRO A 25 34.33 -20.46 0.14
N ALA A 26 33.13 -19.87 0.25
CA ALA A 26 32.60 -19.29 1.48
C ALA A 26 32.76 -20.26 2.66
N LYS A 27 33.58 -19.88 3.64
CA LYS A 27 33.61 -20.52 4.95
C LYS A 27 32.35 -20.12 5.70
N ASP A 28 31.62 -21.15 6.11
CA ASP A 28 30.52 -21.16 7.04
C ASP A 28 30.77 -20.24 8.26
N LEU A 29 30.01 -19.15 8.36
CA LEU A 29 29.94 -18.29 9.55
C LEU A 29 28.68 -18.70 10.32
N SER A 30 28.75 -19.86 10.96
CA SER A 30 27.85 -20.20 12.06
C SER A 30 28.25 -19.35 13.26
N ILE A 31 27.44 -18.33 13.57
CA ILE A 31 27.55 -17.57 14.82
C ILE A 31 26.93 -18.44 15.93
N PRO A 32 27.67 -18.85 16.96
CA PRO A 32 27.10 -19.57 18.09
C PRO A 32 26.29 -18.58 18.95
N ILE A 33 24.99 -18.81 19.07
CA ILE A 33 24.15 -18.13 20.06
C ILE A 33 24.52 -18.73 21.43
N HIS A 34 25.35 -18.03 22.20
CA HIS A 34 25.48 -18.29 23.63
C HIS A 34 24.23 -17.73 24.33
N ALA A 35 23.32 -18.63 24.70
CA ALA A 35 22.27 -18.32 25.67
C ALA A 35 22.95 -18.12 27.03
N VAL A 36 22.86 -16.90 27.57
CA VAL A 36 23.26 -16.63 28.95
C VAL A 36 21.98 -16.73 29.77
N ASP A 37 21.95 -17.75 30.64
CA ASP A 37 20.91 -17.95 31.64
C ASP A 37 20.83 -16.74 32.57
N ASN A 38 19.64 -16.18 32.75
CA ASN A 38 19.28 -15.46 33.97
C ASN A 38 17.95 -16.03 34.50
N PRO A 39 17.95 -16.74 35.65
CA PRO A 39 16.79 -17.43 36.17
C PRO A 39 15.95 -16.47 37.02
N GLY A 40 14.75 -16.16 36.54
CA GLY A 40 13.70 -15.47 37.30
C GLY A 40 12.39 -16.22 37.16
N GLN A 41 12.21 -17.24 38.02
CA GLN A 41 10.95 -17.97 38.19
C GLN A 41 9.82 -17.01 38.54
N TYR A 42 8.66 -17.10 37.86
CA TYR A 42 7.33 -17.14 38.49
C TYR A 42 6.27 -17.62 37.47
N GLY A 43 5.56 -18.71 37.81
CA GLY A 43 4.25 -19.05 37.23
C GLY A 43 4.27 -20.10 36.13
N GLY A 44 4.15 -21.37 36.51
CA GLY A 44 4.26 -22.52 35.61
C GLY A 44 3.06 -22.75 34.70
N HIS A 45 3.37 -23.24 33.50
CA HIS A 45 2.72 -24.39 32.86
C HIS A 45 3.74 -24.96 31.86
N GLU A 46 4.28 -26.14 32.15
CA GLU A 46 5.17 -26.88 31.24
C GLU A 46 4.40 -27.27 29.97
N TYR A 47 4.80 -26.71 28.82
CA TYR A 47 4.37 -27.22 27.52
C TYR A 47 5.54 -28.02 26.91
N HIS A 48 5.58 -29.32 27.22
CA HIS A 48 6.47 -30.27 26.58
C HIS A 48 5.79 -30.87 25.35
N GLY A 49 6.19 -30.41 24.17
CA GLY A 49 5.89 -31.09 22.91
C GLY A 49 6.79 -30.54 21.80
N PRO A 50 7.36 -31.38 20.92
CA PRO A 50 8.06 -30.89 19.75
C PRO A 50 7.09 -30.04 18.92
N PHE A 51 7.54 -28.88 18.42
CA PHE A 51 6.81 -28.11 17.42
C PHE A 51 6.60 -29.00 16.18
N LYS A 52 5.52 -29.78 16.20
CA LYS A 52 4.98 -30.41 15.00
C LYS A 52 4.53 -29.25 14.14
N ARG A 53 5.23 -29.02 13.03
CA ARG A 53 4.74 -28.15 11.96
C ARG A 53 3.34 -28.67 11.63
N LEU A 54 2.31 -27.92 12.05
CA LEU A 54 0.93 -28.26 11.74
C LEU A 54 0.85 -28.32 10.22
N ALA A 55 0.24 -29.38 9.68
CA ALA A 55 -0.08 -29.40 8.26
C ALA A 55 -0.92 -28.15 7.95
N PRO A 56 -0.74 -27.50 6.79
CA PRO A 56 -1.54 -26.35 6.43
C PRO A 56 -3.02 -26.72 6.57
N VAL A 57 -3.75 -25.95 7.38
CA VAL A 57 -5.20 -26.09 7.54
C VAL A 57 -5.81 -25.77 6.17
N ARG A 58 -6.57 -26.69 5.59
CA ARG A 58 -7.36 -26.39 4.39
C ARG A 58 -8.45 -25.37 4.76
N LEU A 59 -8.50 -24.28 4.00
CA LEU A 59 -9.39 -23.11 4.18
C LEU A 59 -10.71 -23.25 3.39
N ASP A 60 -11.11 -24.46 3.04
CA ASP A 60 -12.08 -24.73 1.98
C ASP A 60 -13.54 -24.73 2.46
N GLY A 61 -14.05 -23.54 2.74
CA GLY A 61 -15.48 -23.18 2.66
C GLY A 61 -16.04 -23.16 1.23
N GLY A 62 -15.57 -24.04 0.36
CA GLY A 62 -16.01 -24.12 -1.04
C GLY A 62 -15.47 -23.04 -1.99
N GLU A 63 -14.53 -22.21 -1.57
CA GLU A 63 -13.89 -21.23 -2.46
C GLU A 63 -12.97 -21.90 -3.48
N THR A 64 -13.05 -21.49 -4.74
CA THR A 64 -12.14 -21.94 -5.80
C THR A 64 -10.90 -21.05 -5.85
N TYR A 65 -9.72 -21.67 -5.74
CA TYR A 65 -8.43 -21.00 -5.79
C TYR A 65 -7.78 -21.18 -7.17
N ASN A 66 -7.33 -20.08 -7.78
CA ASN A 66 -6.43 -20.16 -8.93
C ASN A 66 -4.97 -20.09 -8.47
N VAL A 67 -4.10 -20.89 -9.09
CA VAL A 67 -2.65 -20.80 -8.88
C VAL A 67 -2.06 -19.86 -9.92
N GLY A 68 -1.52 -18.73 -9.47
CA GLY A 68 -0.68 -17.86 -10.30
C GLY A 68 -1.40 -17.05 -11.40
N VAL A 69 -2.74 -17.06 -11.46
CA VAL A 69 -3.53 -16.27 -12.42
C VAL A 69 -4.73 -15.67 -11.71
N ILE A 70 -4.89 -14.35 -11.81
CA ILE A 70 -6.07 -13.64 -11.33
C ILE A 70 -7.12 -13.68 -12.43
N LYS A 71 -8.29 -14.25 -12.14
CA LYS A 71 -9.42 -14.27 -13.08
C LYS A 71 -10.46 -13.25 -12.62
N SER A 72 -10.81 -12.34 -13.51
CA SER A 72 -11.88 -11.38 -13.32
C SER A 72 -13.18 -11.97 -13.83
N LYS A 73 -14.10 -12.25 -12.91
CA LYS A 73 -15.39 -12.86 -13.25
C LYS A 73 -16.37 -11.85 -13.84
N ALA A 74 -17.05 -12.22 -14.91
CA ALA A 74 -18.14 -11.41 -15.45
C ALA A 74 -19.38 -11.43 -14.53
N ILE A 75 -19.90 -10.26 -14.20
CA ILE A 75 -21.14 -10.08 -13.42
C ILE A 75 -22.16 -9.23 -14.17
N LYS A 76 -23.43 -9.39 -13.80
CA LYS A 76 -24.52 -8.54 -14.29
C LYS A 76 -24.83 -7.44 -13.26
N GLY A 77 -24.96 -6.20 -13.72
CA GLY A 77 -25.37 -5.07 -12.88
C GLY A 77 -24.20 -4.22 -12.39
N GLU A 78 -24.45 -3.45 -11.33
CA GLU A 78 -23.47 -2.53 -10.77
C GLU A 78 -22.49 -3.25 -9.83
N ILE A 79 -21.21 -2.89 -9.91
CA ILE A 79 -20.20 -3.30 -8.95
C ILE A 79 -20.34 -2.43 -7.70
N THR A 80 -20.82 -3.01 -6.61
CA THR A 80 -20.89 -2.36 -5.31
C THR A 80 -19.50 -2.22 -4.70
N MET A 81 -19.25 -1.08 -4.05
CA MET A 81 -17.95 -0.78 -3.42
C MET A 81 -17.84 -1.36 -1.99
N ASP A 82 -18.85 -2.09 -1.51
CA ASP A 82 -18.83 -2.62 -0.15
C ASP A 82 -18.01 -3.93 -0.10
N PRO A 83 -16.85 -3.95 0.60
CA PRO A 83 -16.01 -5.15 0.68
C PRO A 83 -16.63 -6.29 1.50
N VAL A 84 -17.49 -5.98 2.47
CA VAL A 84 -17.92 -6.96 3.51
C VAL A 84 -19.40 -6.84 3.93
N ASN A 85 -20.19 -6.00 3.27
CA ASN A 85 -21.54 -5.58 3.67
C ASN A 85 -21.57 -4.95 5.07
N ARG A 86 -21.48 -3.62 5.14
CA ARG A 86 -21.40 -2.84 6.39
C ARG A 86 -22.59 -3.03 7.35
N THR A 87 -23.70 -3.64 6.91
CA THR A 87 -24.87 -3.93 7.78
C THR A 87 -24.63 -5.03 8.82
N TRP A 88 -23.55 -5.83 8.68
CA TRP A 88 -23.15 -6.79 9.71
C TRP A 88 -22.33 -6.10 10.81
N HIS A 89 -23.07 -5.72 11.86
CA HIS A 89 -22.73 -5.37 13.24
C HIS A 89 -21.62 -4.34 13.52
N GLU A 90 -22.10 -3.23 14.12
CA GLU A 90 -21.42 -2.43 15.14
C GLU A 90 -20.61 -3.33 16.10
N GLU A 91 -19.34 -2.96 16.26
CA GLU A 91 -18.45 -3.32 17.39
C GLU A 91 -18.64 -4.72 18.01
N ASP A 92 -18.00 -5.74 17.43
CA ASP A 92 -17.76 -6.98 18.19
C ASP A 92 -16.48 -6.78 19.03
N PRO A 93 -16.59 -6.65 20.37
CA PRO A 93 -15.44 -6.40 21.23
C PRO A 93 -14.51 -7.61 21.16
N VAL A 94 -13.24 -7.34 20.84
CA VAL A 94 -12.14 -8.31 20.73
C VAL A 94 -12.19 -9.35 21.86
N ARG A 95 -12.80 -10.51 21.60
CA ARG A 95 -12.62 -11.70 22.44
C ARG A 95 -11.44 -12.48 21.89
N GLN A 96 -10.38 -12.54 22.69
CA GLN A 96 -9.23 -13.43 22.50
C GLN A 96 -9.68 -14.89 22.60
N THR A 97 -10.30 -15.42 21.55
CA THR A 97 -10.55 -16.86 21.45
C THR A 97 -10.31 -17.35 20.02
N SER A 98 -9.15 -17.98 19.87
CA SER A 98 -8.78 -19.03 18.91
C SER A 98 -9.05 -18.81 17.42
N TYR A 99 -7.93 -18.77 16.68
CA TYR A 99 -7.72 -18.88 15.23
C TYR A 99 -8.73 -19.71 14.40
N ASN A 100 -9.40 -20.73 14.98
CA ASN A 100 -10.30 -21.64 14.26
C ASN A 100 -11.76 -21.14 14.13
N GLN A 101 -12.23 -20.22 14.98
CA GLN A 101 -13.58 -19.64 14.85
C GLN A 101 -13.60 -18.50 13.82
N TYR A 102 -12.42 -18.00 13.45
CA TYR A 102 -12.23 -16.81 12.63
C TYR A 102 -12.30 -17.08 11.12
N ASN A 103 -11.87 -18.27 10.66
CA ASN A 103 -12.04 -18.68 9.26
C ASN A 103 -13.53 -18.77 8.84
N GLN A 104 -14.44 -19.03 9.78
CA GLN A 104 -15.89 -19.04 9.53
C GLN A 104 -16.46 -17.65 9.23
N SER A 105 -15.82 -16.56 9.69
CA SER A 105 -16.29 -15.19 9.41
C SER A 105 -16.05 -14.73 7.97
N TRP A 106 -15.16 -15.41 7.24
CA TRP A 106 -14.92 -15.18 5.80
C TRP A 106 -15.97 -15.87 4.93
N GLU A 107 -16.49 -17.02 5.38
CA GLU A 107 -17.49 -17.83 4.67
C GLU A 107 -18.92 -17.28 4.81
N HIS A 108 -19.14 -16.32 5.70
CA HIS A 108 -20.47 -15.80 6.06
C HIS A 108 -20.64 -14.29 5.87
N ALA A 109 -19.73 -13.62 5.16
CA ALA A 109 -20.06 -12.32 4.59
C ALA A 109 -21.33 -12.50 3.73
N PRO A 110 -22.39 -11.69 3.92
CA PRO A 110 -23.65 -11.86 3.18
C PRO A 110 -23.37 -11.82 1.66
N ALA A 111 -24.23 -12.47 0.87
CA ALA A 111 -24.05 -12.64 -0.57
C ALA A 111 -23.62 -11.32 -1.25
N THR A 112 -22.33 -11.21 -1.54
CA THR A 112 -21.78 -10.14 -2.35
C THR A 112 -21.45 -10.71 -3.74
N ILE A 113 -21.23 -9.82 -4.70
CA ILE A 113 -20.70 -10.15 -6.02
C ILE A 113 -19.36 -10.91 -5.97
N TRP A 114 -18.68 -10.94 -4.82
CA TRP A 114 -17.39 -11.57 -4.59
C TRP A 114 -17.45 -13.06 -4.21
N ASN A 115 -18.61 -13.58 -3.79
CA ASN A 115 -18.71 -14.95 -3.28
C ASN A 115 -18.40 -15.98 -4.36
N ASP A 116 -18.86 -15.71 -5.58
CA ASP A 116 -18.66 -16.62 -6.70
C ASP A 116 -17.41 -16.29 -7.55
N ALA A 117 -16.65 -15.26 -7.18
CA ALA A 117 -15.40 -14.90 -7.84
C ALA A 117 -14.26 -15.73 -7.25
N SER A 118 -13.44 -16.33 -8.12
CA SER A 118 -12.30 -17.15 -7.70
C SER A 118 -11.27 -16.31 -6.94
N ALA A 119 -10.77 -16.84 -5.83
CA ALA A 119 -9.69 -16.21 -5.09
C ALA A 119 -8.32 -16.60 -5.67
N THR A 120 -7.37 -15.68 -5.61
CA THR A 120 -5.96 -15.95 -5.89
C THR A 120 -5.14 -15.47 -4.70
N GLU A 121 -4.30 -16.35 -4.16
CA GLU A 121 -3.32 -15.94 -3.15
C GLU A 121 -2.03 -15.54 -3.85
N VAL A 122 -1.59 -14.31 -3.60
CA VAL A 122 -0.39 -13.72 -4.17
C VAL A 122 0.67 -13.70 -3.08
N PRO A 123 1.72 -14.54 -3.17
CA PRO A 123 2.86 -14.45 -2.29
C PRO A 123 3.56 -13.11 -2.49
N MET A 124 3.96 -12.48 -1.39
CA MET A 124 4.61 -11.17 -1.40
C MET A 124 6.07 -11.30 -0.99
N GLY A 125 6.96 -10.63 -1.72
CA GLY A 125 8.38 -10.51 -1.41
C GLY A 125 8.73 -9.12 -0.86
N PRO A 126 9.79 -9.00 -0.03
CA PRO A 126 10.30 -7.70 0.37
C PRO A 126 10.97 -7.00 -0.82
N GLN A 127 10.69 -5.72 -1.02
CA GLN A 127 11.61 -4.91 -1.80
C GLN A 127 12.93 -4.85 -1.05
N ASN A 128 14.01 -5.35 -1.64
CA ASN A 128 15.35 -5.33 -1.06
C ASN A 128 16.45 -4.92 -2.07
N LEU A 129 16.04 -4.49 -3.27
CA LEU A 129 16.96 -4.15 -4.37
C LEU A 129 17.61 -2.78 -4.20
N VAL A 130 16.86 -1.80 -3.68
CA VAL A 130 17.28 -0.41 -3.53
C VAL A 130 16.89 0.08 -2.14
N MET A 131 17.85 0.61 -1.40
CA MET A 131 17.59 1.19 -0.08
C MET A 131 16.85 2.55 -0.23
N PRO A 132 15.89 2.86 0.66
CA PRO A 132 15.44 2.06 1.80
C PRO A 132 14.53 0.89 1.40
N GLY A 133 14.86 -0.33 1.84
CA GLY A 133 14.09 -1.54 1.59
C GLY A 133 13.68 -2.28 2.87
N LEU A 134 13.25 -3.53 2.70
CA LEU A 134 12.90 -4.53 3.71
C LEU A 134 13.87 -5.71 3.63
N VAL A 135 14.17 -6.31 4.78
CA VAL A 135 14.91 -7.58 4.84
C VAL A 135 13.96 -8.76 4.69
N VAL A 136 12.81 -8.68 5.36
CA VAL A 136 11.75 -9.70 5.36
C VAL A 136 10.43 -9.03 5.01
N ALA A 137 9.55 -9.75 4.31
CA ALA A 137 8.22 -9.26 4.02
C ALA A 137 7.43 -9.09 5.33
N SER A 138 6.90 -7.89 5.57
CA SER A 138 6.01 -7.61 6.71
C SER A 138 4.59 -8.11 6.44
N VAL A 139 4.19 -8.14 5.16
CA VAL A 139 2.93 -8.72 4.70
C VAL A 139 3.28 -9.81 3.68
N PRO A 140 3.23 -11.10 4.05
CA PRO A 140 3.76 -12.18 3.22
C PRO A 140 2.77 -12.66 2.14
N MET A 141 1.49 -12.31 2.23
CA MET A 141 0.45 -12.77 1.30
C MET A 141 -0.67 -11.74 1.18
N VAL A 142 -1.13 -11.53 -0.05
CA VAL A 142 -2.36 -10.78 -0.38
C VAL A 142 -3.30 -11.73 -1.10
N LYS A 143 -4.54 -11.85 -0.63
CA LYS A 143 -5.62 -12.54 -1.33
C LYS A 143 -6.34 -11.54 -2.22
N ILE A 144 -6.60 -11.91 -3.47
CA ILE A 144 -7.30 -11.08 -4.44
C ILE A 144 -8.47 -11.83 -5.08
N LYS A 145 -9.61 -11.14 -5.23
CA LYS A 145 -10.72 -11.53 -6.10
C LYS A 145 -10.97 -10.40 -7.10
N SER A 146 -11.44 -10.72 -8.29
CA SER A 146 -11.72 -9.73 -9.34
C SER A 146 -13.07 -10.00 -10.01
N VAL A 147 -13.80 -8.93 -10.33
CA VAL A 147 -15.07 -8.97 -11.07
C VAL A 147 -15.14 -7.81 -12.08
N HIS A 148 -15.90 -7.98 -13.17
CA HIS A 148 -16.19 -6.91 -14.14
C HIS A 148 -17.63 -6.94 -14.64
N ASN A 149 -18.13 -5.81 -15.13
CA ASN A 149 -19.47 -5.67 -15.71
C ASN A 149 -19.44 -5.10 -17.15
N ASP A 150 -18.37 -5.40 -17.89
CA ASP A 150 -18.06 -4.91 -19.25
C ASP A 150 -17.82 -3.39 -19.39
N LYS A 151 -18.01 -2.63 -18.31
CA LYS A 151 -17.67 -1.20 -18.23
C LYS A 151 -16.58 -0.94 -17.22
N ASP A 152 -16.73 -1.51 -16.03
CA ASP A 152 -15.83 -1.38 -14.90
C ASP A 152 -15.25 -2.75 -14.53
N ILE A 153 -14.08 -2.72 -13.91
CA ILE A 153 -13.45 -3.84 -13.24
C ILE A 153 -13.13 -3.44 -11.81
N ALA A 154 -13.28 -4.38 -10.88
CA ALA A 154 -12.93 -4.17 -9.49
C ALA A 154 -12.14 -5.34 -8.91
N PHE A 155 -11.28 -4.99 -7.97
CA PHE A 155 -10.41 -5.91 -7.26
C PHE A 155 -10.70 -5.80 -5.77
N LEU A 156 -11.04 -6.91 -5.14
CA LEU A 156 -11.10 -7.05 -3.69
C LEU A 156 -9.76 -7.61 -3.23
N LEU A 157 -8.95 -6.77 -2.58
CA LEU A 157 -7.64 -7.13 -2.04
C LEU A 157 -7.75 -7.27 -0.52
N THR A 158 -7.21 -8.36 0.01
CA THR A 158 -7.28 -8.67 1.43
C THR A 158 -5.91 -9.11 1.95
N TRP A 159 -5.48 -8.55 3.08
CA TRP A 159 -4.26 -8.96 3.74
C TRP A 159 -4.37 -8.84 5.26
N TYR A 160 -3.58 -9.65 5.96
CA TYR A 160 -3.44 -9.56 7.41
C TYR A 160 -2.48 -8.43 7.78
N ASP A 161 -2.90 -7.63 8.76
CA ASP A 161 -2.11 -6.62 9.43
C ASP A 161 -2.50 -6.58 10.91
N SER A 162 -1.56 -6.92 11.78
CA SER A 162 -1.80 -6.92 13.24
C SER A 162 -2.14 -5.52 13.80
N THR A 163 -1.79 -4.47 13.06
CA THR A 163 -1.95 -3.07 13.42
C THR A 163 -2.94 -2.37 12.49
N LYS A 164 -3.48 -1.25 12.98
CA LYS A 164 -4.31 -0.34 12.19
C LYS A 164 -3.52 0.94 12.06
N SER A 165 -2.77 1.09 10.97
CA SER A 165 -1.97 2.29 10.74
C SER A 165 -2.71 3.16 9.73
N GLU A 166 -3.47 4.14 10.22
CA GLU A 166 -4.37 4.96 9.40
C GLU A 166 -4.15 6.46 9.63
N THR A 167 -2.99 6.85 10.14
CA THR A 167 -2.65 8.25 10.42
C THR A 167 -1.22 8.57 9.99
N GLU A 168 -1.02 9.81 9.54
CA GLU A 168 0.30 10.34 9.11
C GLU A 168 0.59 11.73 9.67
N THR A 169 -0.14 12.12 10.71
CA THR A 169 -0.05 13.44 11.35
C THR A 169 1.16 13.59 12.27
N MET A 170 1.89 12.50 12.51
CA MET A 170 3.10 12.45 13.33
C MET A 170 4.28 11.92 12.51
N GLU A 171 5.49 12.35 12.87
CA GLU A 171 6.73 12.06 12.14
C GLU A 171 7.11 10.57 12.08
N ASP A 172 6.66 9.78 13.06
CA ASP A 172 6.97 8.36 13.21
C ASP A 172 5.80 7.44 12.79
N LYS A 173 4.69 8.01 12.31
CA LYS A 173 3.49 7.28 11.90
C LYS A 173 3.36 7.23 10.38
N PHE A 174 3.08 6.04 9.88
CA PHE A 174 2.88 5.78 8.46
C PHE A 174 1.56 5.05 8.29
N SER A 175 0.93 5.26 7.14
CA SER A 175 -0.31 4.58 6.81
C SER A 175 -0.07 3.22 6.17
N ASP A 176 -0.95 2.28 6.47
CA ASP A 176 -1.17 1.08 5.68
C ASP A 176 -1.66 1.50 4.29
N ALA A 177 -1.22 0.79 3.27
CA ALA A 177 -1.52 1.13 1.89
C ALA A 177 -1.41 -0.08 0.96
N ILE A 178 -2.12 -0.04 -0.16
CA ILE A 178 -2.01 -1.07 -1.22
C ILE A 178 -2.06 -0.40 -2.59
N ALA A 179 -1.26 -0.91 -3.53
CA ALA A 179 -1.26 -0.46 -4.92
C ALA A 179 -1.47 -1.65 -5.84
N ILE A 180 -2.21 -1.42 -6.92
CA ILE A 180 -2.24 -2.28 -8.10
C ILE A 180 -1.61 -1.55 -9.27
N MET A 181 -0.87 -2.27 -10.10
CA MET A 181 -0.13 -1.72 -11.23
C MET A 181 -0.43 -2.51 -12.49
N PHE A 182 -0.54 -1.83 -13.62
CA PHE A 182 -0.81 -2.38 -14.94
C PHE A 182 0.15 -1.77 -15.98
N PRO A 183 0.53 -2.50 -17.03
CA PRO A 183 1.19 -1.90 -18.20
C PRO A 183 0.23 -0.96 -18.94
N VAL A 184 0.66 0.25 -19.30
CA VAL A 184 -0.17 1.16 -20.12
C VAL A 184 -0.26 0.63 -21.56
N VAL A 185 0.87 0.19 -22.10
CA VAL A 185 0.94 -0.39 -23.44
C VAL A 185 0.44 -1.84 -23.37
N ALA A 186 -0.72 -2.11 -23.98
CA ALA A 186 -1.33 -3.43 -23.98
C ALA A 186 -0.39 -4.48 -24.59
N GLY A 187 -0.24 -5.63 -23.92
CA GLY A 187 0.63 -6.72 -24.36
C GLY A 187 2.12 -6.51 -24.11
N SER A 188 2.53 -5.35 -23.57
CA SER A 188 3.90 -5.17 -23.09
C SER A 188 4.11 -5.83 -21.72
N GLU A 189 5.34 -6.23 -21.44
CA GLU A 189 5.80 -6.65 -20.12
C GLU A 189 6.92 -5.70 -19.66
N PRO A 190 6.57 -4.48 -19.20
CA PRO A 190 7.55 -3.52 -18.69
C PRO A 190 8.37 -4.12 -17.55
N ALA A 191 9.47 -3.49 -17.18
CA ALA A 191 10.10 -3.82 -15.90
C ALA A 191 9.07 -3.74 -14.76
N PHE A 192 8.92 -4.80 -13.97
CA PHE A 192 8.03 -4.79 -12.79
C PHE A 192 8.48 -3.78 -11.72
N MET A 193 9.67 -3.18 -11.91
CA MET A 193 10.21 -2.04 -11.16
C MET A 193 9.63 -0.71 -11.64
N MET A 194 8.32 -0.68 -11.88
CA MET A 194 7.54 0.50 -12.26
C MET A 194 7.77 1.01 -13.69
N GLY A 195 8.04 0.09 -14.63
CA GLY A 195 8.16 0.40 -16.06
C GLY A 195 9.50 0.96 -16.48
N ASP A 196 9.51 1.56 -17.67
CA ASP A 196 10.63 2.27 -18.28
C ASP A 196 10.11 3.39 -19.19
N LEU A 197 11.02 4.10 -19.87
CA LEU A 197 10.70 5.26 -20.70
C LEU A 197 9.77 4.93 -21.87
N GLU A 198 9.86 3.73 -22.43
CA GLU A 198 9.06 3.29 -23.57
C GLU A 198 7.80 2.52 -23.12
N ASN A 199 7.87 1.90 -21.95
CA ASN A 199 6.80 1.08 -21.38
C ASN A 199 6.32 1.66 -20.03
N PRO A 200 5.48 2.72 -20.06
CA PRO A 200 4.88 3.27 -18.86
C PRO A 200 3.97 2.26 -18.16
N VAL A 201 3.85 2.43 -16.85
CA VAL A 201 2.86 1.73 -16.02
C VAL A 201 1.82 2.70 -15.48
N HIS A 202 0.61 2.17 -15.29
CA HIS A 202 -0.51 2.82 -14.62
C HIS A 202 -0.67 2.17 -13.24
N ILE A 203 -0.73 2.97 -12.18
CA ILE A 203 -0.78 2.52 -10.79
C ILE A 203 -1.98 3.16 -10.11
N ILE A 204 -2.80 2.35 -9.45
CA ILE A 204 -3.85 2.83 -8.55
C ILE A 204 -3.41 2.53 -7.13
N TYR A 205 -3.30 3.59 -6.32
CA TYR A 205 -2.76 3.52 -4.96
C TYR A 205 -3.82 3.90 -3.94
N TRP A 206 -4.19 2.95 -3.08
CA TRP A 206 -5.10 3.14 -1.95
C TRP A 206 -4.33 3.36 -0.66
N LYS A 207 -4.87 4.18 0.25
CA LYS A 207 -4.26 4.48 1.54
C LYS A 207 -5.27 4.55 2.69
N ALA A 208 -4.96 3.90 3.81
CA ALA A 208 -5.83 3.89 5.00
C ALA A 208 -6.06 5.29 5.59
N ALA A 209 -5.03 6.14 5.63
CA ALA A 209 -5.16 7.52 6.11
C ALA A 209 -6.15 8.35 5.28
N TRP A 210 -6.25 8.08 3.98
CA TRP A 210 -7.20 8.78 3.12
C TRP A 210 -8.64 8.31 3.32
N GLU A 211 -8.85 7.04 3.71
CA GLU A 211 -10.17 6.61 4.14
C GLU A 211 -10.60 7.30 5.42
N ARG A 212 -9.66 7.40 6.36
CA ARG A 212 -9.90 8.10 7.62
C ARG A 212 -10.25 9.58 7.37
N ASP A 213 -9.57 10.24 6.43
CA ASP A 213 -9.88 11.62 6.03
C ASP A 213 -11.30 11.75 5.45
N ILE A 214 -11.79 10.75 4.72
CA ILE A 214 -13.15 10.74 4.17
C ILE A 214 -14.19 10.49 5.26
N GLU A 215 -13.95 9.53 6.15
CA GLU A 215 -14.91 9.15 7.19
C GLU A 215 -15.00 10.18 8.33
N PHE A 216 -13.87 10.74 8.75
CA PHE A 216 -13.78 11.61 9.94
C PHE A 216 -13.36 13.05 9.63
N GLY A 217 -13.04 13.34 8.36
CA GLY A 217 -12.48 14.62 7.93
C GLY A 217 -10.95 14.62 7.96
N TYR A 218 -10.37 15.46 7.10
CA TYR A 218 -8.92 15.64 6.99
C TYR A 218 -8.25 15.87 8.35
N GLN A 219 -7.19 15.09 8.61
CA GLN A 219 -6.41 15.19 9.84
C GLN A 219 -5.19 16.10 9.71
N ASP A 220 -4.95 16.92 10.73
CA ASP A 220 -3.78 17.79 10.82
C ASP A 220 -2.95 17.56 12.10
N VAL A 221 -1.90 18.36 12.28
CA VAL A 221 -0.98 18.25 13.43
C VAL A 221 -1.72 18.48 14.76
N ARG A 222 -2.81 19.25 14.78
CA ARG A 222 -3.62 19.50 15.99
C ARG A 222 -4.39 18.26 16.41
N ASP A 223 -4.83 17.43 15.46
CA ASP A 223 -5.47 16.14 15.78
C ASP A 223 -4.50 15.17 16.48
N ALA A 224 -3.21 15.25 16.14
CA ALA A 224 -2.16 14.51 16.82
C ALA A 224 -1.75 15.14 18.15
N TYR A 225 -1.73 16.47 18.22
CA TYR A 225 -1.27 17.23 19.38
C TYR A 225 -2.29 18.31 19.76
N PRO A 226 -3.35 17.98 20.52
CA PRO A 226 -4.44 18.91 20.83
C PRO A 226 -4.03 20.17 21.60
N ASN A 227 -2.88 20.13 22.28
CA ASN A 227 -2.32 21.23 23.05
C ASN A 227 -1.17 21.97 22.32
N TYR A 228 -0.91 21.62 21.05
CA TYR A 228 0.12 22.28 20.25
C TYR A 228 -0.31 23.70 19.89
N ASN A 229 0.62 24.64 20.08
CA ASN A 229 0.43 26.04 19.73
C ASN A 229 1.44 26.43 18.65
N TYR A 230 1.02 27.24 17.67
CA TYR A 230 1.90 27.74 16.61
C TYR A 230 1.89 29.26 16.60
N ASP A 231 3.02 29.86 16.24
CA ASP A 231 3.09 31.30 16.00
C ASP A 231 2.16 31.66 14.84
N MET A 232 1.13 32.46 15.12
CA MET A 232 0.11 32.84 14.15
C MET A 232 0.75 33.46 12.91
N TYR A 233 0.43 32.91 11.73
CA TYR A 233 0.54 33.67 10.49
C TYR A 233 -0.51 34.79 10.52
N PRO A 234 -0.11 36.08 10.40
CA PRO A 234 -0.99 37.23 10.54
C PRO A 234 -2.22 37.23 9.60
N GLU A 235 -2.23 36.43 8.54
CA GLU A 235 -3.32 36.38 7.56
C GLU A 235 -4.29 35.20 7.76
N VAL A 236 -4.04 34.35 8.78
CA VAL A 236 -5.00 33.33 9.26
C VAL A 236 -5.83 33.87 10.44
N ILE A 237 -5.82 35.20 10.66
CA ILE A 237 -6.76 35.86 11.57
C ILE A 237 -8.16 35.33 11.21
N PRO A 238 -8.89 34.77 12.18
CA PRO A 238 -10.15 34.11 11.89
C PRO A 238 -11.05 35.08 11.12
N ALA A 239 -11.57 34.64 9.97
CA ALA A 239 -12.68 35.34 9.36
C ALA A 239 -13.83 35.44 10.38
N VAL A 240 -14.73 36.41 10.23
CA VAL A 240 -15.90 36.56 11.14
C VAL A 240 -16.60 35.20 11.27
N GLY A 241 -16.63 34.65 12.50
CA GLY A 241 -17.24 33.35 12.81
C GLY A 241 -16.28 32.14 12.85
N GLN A 242 -14.97 32.34 12.65
CA GLN A 242 -13.95 31.31 12.84
C GLN A 242 -13.26 31.46 14.21
N SER A 243 -12.83 30.35 14.79
CA SER A 243 -11.87 30.32 15.92
C SER A 243 -10.50 29.83 15.44
N ILE A 244 -9.50 29.89 16.32
CA ILE A 244 -8.19 29.28 16.09
C ILE A 244 -8.27 27.76 15.81
N ASP A 245 -9.35 27.12 16.27
CA ASP A 245 -9.62 25.69 16.12
C ASP A 245 -10.36 25.36 14.82
N THR A 246 -10.50 26.32 13.91
CA THR A 246 -11.17 26.09 12.63
C THR A 246 -10.35 25.07 11.82
N PRO A 247 -10.94 23.93 11.41
CA PRO A 247 -10.23 22.92 10.64
C PRO A 247 -9.92 23.44 9.23
N ILE A 248 -8.80 22.99 8.65
CA ILE A 248 -8.30 23.44 7.33
C ILE A 248 -9.36 23.39 6.23
N ARG A 249 -10.26 22.40 6.23
CA ARG A 249 -11.37 22.30 5.26
C ARG A 249 -12.29 23.53 5.24
N ARG A 250 -12.38 24.26 6.35
CA ARG A 250 -13.18 25.50 6.48
C ARG A 250 -12.40 26.77 6.17
N TYR A 251 -11.13 26.66 5.78
CA TYR A 251 -10.32 27.81 5.39
C TYR A 251 -10.81 28.38 4.07
N ASN A 252 -10.85 29.70 3.97
CA ASN A 252 -11.10 30.41 2.72
C ASN A 252 -9.85 30.41 1.82
N ASP A 253 -9.98 30.89 0.57
CA ASP A 253 -8.88 30.89 -0.41
C ASP A 253 -7.64 31.66 0.06
N GLY A 254 -7.83 32.76 0.79
CA GLY A 254 -6.75 33.55 1.36
C GLY A 254 -5.94 32.77 2.40
N GLN A 255 -6.63 32.06 3.29
CA GLN A 255 -6.01 31.20 4.30
C GLN A 255 -5.32 29.97 3.67
N ARG A 256 -5.95 29.35 2.66
CA ARG A 256 -5.37 28.21 1.93
C ARG A 256 -4.09 28.58 1.16
N ALA A 257 -3.88 29.85 0.83
CA ALA A 257 -2.65 30.31 0.18
C ALA A 257 -1.39 30.11 1.03
N TYR A 258 -1.53 30.03 2.36
CA TYR A 258 -0.44 29.82 3.31
C TYR A 258 -0.17 28.35 3.63
N LEU A 259 -1.02 27.44 3.15
CA LEU A 259 -0.79 26.01 3.26
C LEU A 259 0.17 25.59 2.14
N ALA A 260 1.48 25.64 2.40
CA ALA A 260 2.51 25.40 1.39
C ALA A 260 2.30 24.10 0.59
N ALA A 261 1.96 23.00 1.27
CA ALA A 261 1.66 21.71 0.62
C ALA A 261 0.43 21.77 -0.30
N PHE A 262 -0.63 22.46 0.11
CA PHE A 262 -1.81 22.70 -0.73
C PHE A 262 -1.47 23.61 -1.92
N LYS A 263 -0.66 24.66 -1.69
CA LYS A 263 -0.26 25.63 -2.71
C LYS A 263 0.60 25.01 -3.82
N VAL A 264 1.51 24.09 -3.47
CA VAL A 264 2.31 23.34 -4.45
C VAL A 264 1.58 22.12 -5.02
N ARG A 265 0.28 21.96 -4.71
CA ARG A 265 -0.58 20.85 -5.16
C ARG A 265 -0.05 19.47 -4.79
N ASN A 266 0.55 19.34 -3.60
CA ASN A 266 0.94 18.05 -3.04
C ASN A 266 -0.29 17.33 -2.45
N MET A 267 -1.24 17.01 -3.33
CA MET A 267 -2.56 16.48 -2.97
C MET A 267 -2.47 15.08 -2.36
N SER A 268 -1.42 14.31 -2.68
CA SER A 268 -1.13 13.01 -2.06
C SER A 268 -0.85 13.11 -0.55
N ARG A 269 -0.54 14.31 -0.03
CA ARG A 269 -0.32 14.55 1.40
C ARG A 269 -1.37 15.45 2.03
N VAL A 270 -1.81 16.50 1.34
CA VAL A 270 -2.75 17.49 1.88
C VAL A 270 -3.90 17.67 0.90
N ASP A 271 -5.00 16.99 1.19
CA ASP A 271 -6.27 17.11 0.46
C ASP A 271 -7.45 17.22 1.44
N PRO A 272 -7.82 18.44 1.85
CA PRO A 272 -8.93 18.66 2.77
C PRO A 272 -10.31 18.32 2.19
N GLU A 273 -10.40 18.13 0.87
CA GLU A 273 -11.64 17.92 0.11
C GLU A 273 -11.64 16.56 -0.58
N ARG A 274 -10.80 15.63 -0.10
CA ARG A 274 -10.64 14.30 -0.67
C ARG A 274 -11.97 13.57 -0.76
N LEU A 275 -12.30 13.11 -1.97
CA LEU A 275 -13.54 12.37 -2.25
C LEU A 275 -13.33 10.86 -2.39
N THR A 276 -12.08 10.43 -2.52
CA THR A 276 -11.72 9.03 -2.77
C THR A 276 -10.39 8.67 -2.12
N PRO A 277 -10.28 7.45 -1.55
CA PRO A 277 -9.08 6.96 -0.86
C PRO A 277 -8.06 6.35 -1.81
N VAL A 278 -8.25 6.53 -3.11
CA VAL A 278 -7.31 6.08 -4.14
C VAL A 278 -6.78 7.26 -4.92
N GLU A 279 -5.57 7.12 -5.44
CA GLU A 279 -5.02 8.01 -6.45
C GLU A 279 -4.49 7.21 -7.65
N GLU A 280 -4.67 7.76 -8.84
CA GLU A 280 -4.06 7.26 -10.07
C GLU A 280 -2.71 7.94 -10.35
N LEU A 281 -1.74 7.10 -10.71
CA LEU A 281 -0.34 7.46 -10.88
C LEU A 281 0.22 6.80 -12.14
N ASN A 282 1.24 7.41 -12.73
CA ASN A 282 2.07 6.78 -13.75
C ASN A 282 3.53 6.74 -13.34
N ALA A 283 4.27 5.78 -13.90
CA ALA A 283 5.71 5.72 -13.79
C ALA A 283 6.35 5.23 -15.10
N LEU A 284 7.58 5.71 -15.31
CA LEU A 284 8.52 5.40 -16.38
C LEU A 284 9.80 4.78 -15.80
N GLY A 285 9.64 3.95 -14.77
CA GLY A 285 10.70 3.43 -13.91
C GLY A 285 10.63 3.97 -12.49
N TYR A 286 11.33 3.29 -11.57
CA TYR A 286 11.38 3.71 -10.17
C TYR A 286 11.90 5.16 -10.03
N GLY A 287 11.30 5.92 -9.12
CA GLY A 287 11.65 7.33 -8.89
C GLY A 287 10.98 8.34 -9.83
N THR A 288 10.22 7.91 -10.83
CA THR A 288 9.48 8.79 -11.75
C THR A 288 7.98 8.87 -11.47
N LEU A 289 7.54 8.26 -10.36
CA LEU A 289 6.13 8.15 -9.97
C LEU A 289 5.48 9.54 -9.92
N THR A 290 4.45 9.74 -10.72
CA THR A 290 3.77 11.02 -10.88
C THR A 290 2.27 10.83 -10.81
N ARG A 291 1.57 11.70 -10.08
CA ARG A 291 0.12 11.70 -9.99
C ARG A 291 -0.52 12.14 -11.30
N GLN A 292 -1.59 11.45 -11.70
CA GLN A 292 -2.41 11.88 -12.83
C GLN A 292 -3.23 13.13 -12.48
N ALA A 293 -3.59 13.89 -13.52
CA ALA A 293 -4.47 15.05 -13.36
C ALA A 293 -5.93 14.63 -13.13
N GLN A 294 -6.34 13.56 -13.80
CA GLN A 294 -7.66 12.93 -13.66
C GLN A 294 -7.55 11.71 -12.75
N ASN A 295 -8.65 11.36 -12.10
CA ASN A 295 -8.74 10.16 -11.27
C ASN A 295 -10.11 9.52 -11.52
N ASN A 296 -10.11 8.45 -12.31
CA ASN A 296 -11.22 7.61 -12.71
C ASN A 296 -11.42 6.43 -11.75
N ALA A 297 -10.42 6.08 -10.95
CA ALA A 297 -10.51 5.02 -9.95
C ALA A 297 -11.26 5.46 -8.67
N THR A 298 -11.96 4.51 -8.06
CA THR A 298 -12.59 4.66 -6.74
C THR A 298 -12.14 3.52 -5.82
N GLY A 299 -12.16 3.76 -4.52
CA GLY A 299 -11.83 2.73 -3.54
C GLY A 299 -12.73 2.74 -2.32
N ASN A 300 -12.75 1.61 -1.62
CA ASN A 300 -13.29 1.50 -0.27
C ASN A 300 -12.51 0.44 0.51
N GLY A 301 -12.02 0.80 1.68
CA GLY A 301 -11.27 -0.06 2.59
C GLY A 301 -11.96 -0.19 3.93
N VAL A 302 -12.02 -1.41 4.45
CA VAL A 302 -12.51 -1.69 5.79
C VAL A 302 -11.51 -2.62 6.47
N ARG A 303 -11.24 -2.38 7.76
CA ARG A 303 -10.42 -3.27 8.58
C ARG A 303 -11.29 -4.01 9.59
N ARG A 304 -11.25 -5.34 9.59
CA ARG A 304 -11.93 -6.18 10.59
C ARG A 304 -11.00 -7.29 11.07
N PHE A 305 -10.92 -7.45 12.38
CA PHE A 305 -10.20 -8.55 13.04
C PHE A 305 -8.75 -8.76 12.58
N GLY A 306 -8.02 -7.68 12.32
CA GLY A 306 -6.63 -7.75 11.87
C GLY A 306 -6.46 -7.95 10.37
N TYR A 307 -7.52 -7.82 9.57
CA TYR A 307 -7.42 -7.86 8.12
C TYR A 307 -7.96 -6.59 7.52
N TRP A 308 -7.23 -6.08 6.53
CA TRP A 308 -7.75 -5.09 5.60
C TRP A 308 -8.46 -5.80 4.45
N SER A 309 -9.62 -5.28 4.06
CA SER A 309 -10.34 -5.63 2.84
C SER A 309 -10.59 -4.35 2.06
N VAL A 310 -9.96 -4.23 0.90
CA VAL A 310 -9.98 -3.04 0.06
C VAL A 310 -10.53 -3.39 -1.30
N VAL A 311 -11.61 -2.71 -1.70
CA VAL A 311 -12.11 -2.72 -3.07
C VAL A 311 -11.49 -1.55 -3.81
N ILE A 312 -10.84 -1.81 -4.94
CA ILE A 312 -10.45 -0.80 -5.93
C ILE A 312 -11.26 -1.05 -7.19
N LYS A 313 -11.98 -0.05 -7.68
CA LYS A 313 -12.79 -0.10 -8.91
C LYS A 313 -12.29 0.94 -9.90
N ARG A 314 -12.21 0.58 -11.17
CA ARG A 314 -11.87 1.47 -12.28
C ARG A 314 -12.66 1.11 -13.54
N PRO A 315 -12.83 2.05 -14.49
CA PRO A 315 -13.26 1.72 -15.84
C PRO A 315 -12.28 0.75 -16.50
N LEU A 316 -12.81 -0.19 -17.29
CA LEU A 316 -12.00 -1.03 -18.19
C LEU A 316 -11.25 -0.16 -19.22
N ASN A 317 -11.90 0.89 -19.69
CA ASN A 317 -11.33 1.91 -20.57
C ASN A 317 -11.88 3.30 -20.18
N SER A 318 -11.01 4.17 -19.66
CA SER A 318 -11.36 5.56 -19.32
C SER A 318 -11.30 6.49 -20.53
N GLY A 319 -10.63 6.10 -21.61
CA GLY A 319 -10.28 6.98 -22.72
C GLY A 319 -9.04 7.85 -22.47
N ASP A 320 -8.45 7.78 -21.26
CA ASP A 320 -7.17 8.43 -20.98
C ASP A 320 -6.02 7.56 -21.52
N VAL A 321 -5.09 8.19 -22.24
CA VAL A 321 -3.89 7.55 -22.78
C VAL A 321 -2.88 7.17 -21.69
N GLN A 322 -3.02 7.76 -20.50
CA GLN A 322 -2.21 7.44 -19.33
C GLN A 322 -2.69 6.16 -18.61
N ASP A 323 -3.89 5.68 -18.94
CA ASP A 323 -4.49 4.52 -18.29
C ASP A 323 -4.32 3.24 -19.12
N SER A 324 -4.17 2.13 -18.42
CA SER A 324 -4.22 0.81 -19.04
C SER A 324 -5.63 0.49 -19.56
N VAL A 325 -5.72 0.16 -20.85
CA VAL A 325 -6.96 -0.35 -21.43
C VAL A 325 -7.08 -1.86 -21.18
N LEU A 326 -8.10 -2.23 -20.42
CA LEU A 326 -8.46 -3.63 -20.13
C LEU A 326 -9.69 -4.00 -20.97
N LYS A 327 -9.73 -5.22 -21.49
CA LYS A 327 -10.82 -5.68 -22.37
C LYS A 327 -11.37 -7.03 -21.87
N PRO A 328 -12.69 -7.23 -21.86
CA PRO A 328 -13.26 -8.57 -21.65
C PRO A 328 -12.70 -9.58 -22.65
N GLY A 329 -12.52 -10.83 -22.21
CA GLY A 329 -11.86 -11.90 -22.96
C GLY A 329 -10.35 -11.72 -23.20
N SER A 330 -9.69 -10.71 -22.61
CA SER A 330 -8.25 -10.48 -22.79
C SER A 330 -7.39 -11.06 -21.67
N LYS A 331 -6.12 -11.29 -21.99
CA LYS A 331 -5.07 -11.63 -21.04
C LYS A 331 -4.12 -10.45 -20.91
N GLY A 332 -3.81 -10.07 -19.69
CA GLY A 332 -2.87 -9.02 -19.35
C GLY A 332 -2.05 -9.39 -18.13
N MET A 333 -1.40 -8.39 -17.56
CA MET A 333 -0.56 -8.53 -16.39
C MET A 333 -0.92 -7.44 -15.38
N MET A 334 -0.81 -7.78 -14.10
CA MET A 334 -0.88 -6.82 -13.01
C MET A 334 0.15 -7.12 -11.94
N ALA A 335 0.56 -6.12 -11.17
CA ALA A 335 1.41 -6.32 -10.01
C ALA A 335 0.77 -5.67 -8.78
N ILE A 336 1.16 -6.13 -7.60
CA ILE A 336 0.64 -5.63 -6.32
C ILE A 336 1.81 -5.14 -5.48
N ALA A 337 1.62 -4.04 -4.77
CA ALA A 337 2.49 -3.64 -3.69
C ALA A 337 1.68 -3.30 -2.44
N VAL A 338 2.19 -3.64 -1.26
CA VAL A 338 1.51 -3.39 0.01
C VAL A 338 2.47 -2.86 1.07
N TRP A 339 1.99 -1.90 1.84
CA TRP A 339 2.71 -1.23 2.90
C TRP A 339 1.98 -1.48 4.23
N ASP A 340 2.73 -1.97 5.22
CA ASP A 340 2.35 -2.04 6.63
C ASP A 340 2.97 -0.83 7.31
N GLY A 341 2.13 0.12 7.72
CA GLY A 341 2.53 1.40 8.29
C GLY A 341 3.14 1.29 9.69
N LYS A 342 3.13 0.09 10.31
CA LYS A 342 3.63 -0.12 11.66
C LYS A 342 5.09 0.26 11.78
N ASN A 343 5.36 1.23 12.65
CA ASN A 343 6.71 1.51 13.11
C ASN A 343 7.10 0.51 14.21
N LEU A 344 8.18 -0.24 13.99
CA LEU A 344 8.67 -1.24 14.93
C LEU A 344 9.59 -0.66 16.03
N GLY A 345 9.86 0.65 16.03
CA GLY A 345 10.68 1.32 17.05
C GLY A 345 12.15 0.88 17.08
N ASN A 346 12.60 0.14 16.07
CA ASN A 346 13.94 -0.45 15.96
C ASN A 346 14.85 0.31 14.97
N GLY A 347 14.56 1.58 14.69
CA GLY A 347 15.24 2.39 13.68
C GLY A 347 14.78 2.12 12.23
N ALA A 348 14.10 1.00 11.96
CA ALA A 348 13.37 0.80 10.72
C ALA A 348 11.94 1.34 10.88
N GLY A 349 11.72 2.61 10.50
CA GLY A 349 10.35 3.17 10.42
C GLY A 349 9.42 2.31 9.54
N GLY A 350 8.10 2.43 9.75
CA GLY A 350 7.06 1.66 9.04
C GLY A 350 7.12 1.78 7.52
N ASN A 351 6.45 0.89 6.79
CA ASN A 351 6.58 0.83 5.33
C ASN A 351 6.06 2.14 4.71
N ARG A 352 6.86 2.71 3.79
CA ARG A 352 6.51 3.86 2.94
C ARG A 352 7.47 3.95 1.76
N GLY A 353 7.03 4.58 0.68
CA GLY A 353 7.86 4.74 -0.53
C GLY A 353 8.39 3.38 -1.01
N PRO A 354 9.71 3.21 -1.25
CA PRO A 354 10.27 1.94 -1.73
C PRO A 354 10.33 0.83 -0.68
N ARG A 355 10.20 1.15 0.63
CA ARG A 355 10.11 0.14 1.69
C ARG A 355 8.71 -0.45 1.70
N LYS A 356 8.54 -1.57 1.00
CA LYS A 356 7.25 -2.22 0.74
C LYS A 356 7.40 -3.70 0.47
N ASN A 357 6.28 -4.41 0.50
CA ASN A 357 6.19 -5.75 -0.07
C ASN A 357 5.62 -5.63 -1.49
N TYR A 358 6.07 -6.47 -2.42
CA TYR A 358 5.54 -6.53 -3.78
C TYR A 358 5.25 -7.98 -4.16
N SER A 359 4.39 -8.19 -5.15
CA SER A 359 4.08 -9.52 -5.66
C SER A 359 5.36 -10.28 -6.02
N ASN A 360 5.59 -11.40 -5.34
CA ASN A 360 6.83 -12.15 -5.47
C ASN A 360 6.94 -12.75 -6.88
N GLY A 361 7.97 -12.34 -7.63
CA GLY A 361 8.10 -12.64 -9.05
C GLY A 361 7.65 -11.50 -9.99
N GLY A 362 7.16 -10.38 -9.46
CA GLY A 362 6.79 -9.20 -10.24
C GLY A 362 5.37 -9.30 -10.80
N TRP A 363 5.25 -9.48 -12.12
CA TRP A 363 3.96 -9.51 -12.82
C TRP A 363 3.16 -10.78 -12.53
N ILE A 364 1.86 -10.61 -12.35
CA ILE A 364 0.85 -11.66 -12.16
C ILE A 364 -0.07 -11.63 -13.38
N PRO A 365 -0.27 -12.77 -14.06
CA PRO A 365 -1.27 -12.89 -15.11
C PRO A 365 -2.67 -12.50 -14.64
N LEU A 366 -3.33 -11.67 -15.44
CA LEU A 366 -4.72 -11.26 -15.27
C LEU A 366 -5.53 -11.70 -16.49
N GLU A 367 -6.54 -12.54 -16.28
CA GLU A 367 -7.50 -12.93 -17.30
C GLU A 367 -8.84 -12.24 -17.00
N ILE A 368 -9.41 -11.57 -17.98
CA ILE A 368 -10.73 -10.95 -17.88
C ILE A 368 -11.67 -11.82 -18.69
N GLU A 369 -12.70 -12.39 -18.05
CA GLU A 369 -13.61 -13.35 -18.67
C GLU A 369 -14.40 -12.78 -19.85
#